data_AF-A0A3P4B7A6-F1
#
_entry.id   AF-A0A3P4B7A6-F1
#
_cell.length_a   1.000
_cell.length_b   1.000
_cell.length_c   1.000
_cell.angle_alpha   90.00
_cell.angle_beta   90.00
_cell.angle_gamma   90.00
#
_symmetry.space_group_name_H-M   'P 1'
#
loop_
_entity.id
_entity.type
_entity.pdbx_description
1 polymer ?
#
loop_
_entity_poly.entity_id
_entity_poly.type
_entity_poly.pdbx_seq_one_letter_code
_entity_poly.pdbx_strand_id
1 'polypeptide(L)'
;MPAPRWPARAGLAVLAAPAAAIGLAIAIARWAPLDDALDRLYAGMFVGVLAQLLMLGACLFLGVRAAVPMRRAVSVTHAWAGMTVGLVLFVICLTGVFAVLKQEVRYWEMPSERQAPDPRLDLDALLRAGQARFGDSASLTIQLPDGLRRHAIVAPAGGRPAAGQAALALRAGDASPVPAVHGGAAELLVTLHNTLHAGFPGRVLVSLFGFALAFLVVGGVANHPRRASGLLRLRVGADARTLALDAHKLLGLWLSPLLLLIAVTGIFSGLGALATVNLAPHAFPESPRRAMQALMDNASFPAVGQPAAMPSLNALAERHRQAHPGFQVESIAIQHWGDAQAYATLRGHGAGQLSTGVFERFHYRLSDGALLRHDSAAQRGPWTRAFIAIQPLHFAQYGGTASRWLHAAGGLAAALLAASGTWLWLRRRTTPEHPQAWPRRAAQGVCLGLSFSCCVLLAVTSLTPDTLPARPALQAWAFWGAWLGAAACFAWPASGRKRAAASLRIAGALLWMAAIASLAHQSGHPLAAEWPALAFNFLLILAGALLWRLARFSLRPS
;
A
#
# COMPACT_ATOMS: atom_id res chain seq x y z
N MET A 1 22.83 25.17 13.15
CA MET A 1 23.84 24.16 12.79
C MET A 1 24.09 24.27 11.29
N PRO A 2 25.32 24.57 10.86
CA PRO A 2 25.65 24.61 9.43
C PRO A 2 25.30 23.27 8.76
N ALA A 3 25.12 23.27 7.43
CA ALA A 3 25.05 22.01 6.70
C ALA A 3 26.32 21.21 7.03
N PRO A 4 26.20 19.91 7.36
CA PRO A 4 27.38 19.08 7.51
C PRO A 4 28.24 19.22 6.24
N ARG A 5 29.51 19.58 6.38
CA ARG A 5 30.47 19.49 5.27
C ARG A 5 30.89 18.04 5.19
N TRP A 6 30.28 17.30 4.28
CA TRP A 6 30.64 15.91 4.01
C TRP A 6 32.01 15.92 3.33
N PRO A 7 33.05 15.27 3.88
CA PRO A 7 34.28 15.13 3.14
C PRO A 7 33.99 14.41 1.82
N ALA A 8 34.63 14.80 0.72
CA ALA A 8 34.42 14.21 -0.61
C ALA A 8 34.51 12.66 -0.59
N ARG A 9 35.36 12.12 0.30
CA ARG A 9 35.50 10.68 0.56
C ARG A 9 34.22 10.01 1.08
N ALA A 10 33.43 10.70 1.90
CA ALA A 10 32.14 10.19 2.38
C ALA A 10 31.08 10.18 1.26
N GLY A 11 31.09 11.18 0.36
CA GLY A 11 30.25 11.19 -0.84
C GLY A 11 30.60 10.03 -1.78
N LEU A 12 31.89 9.80 -2.01
CA LEU A 12 32.38 8.68 -2.83
C LEU A 12 31.99 7.31 -2.23
N ALA A 13 32.08 7.16 -0.90
CA ALA A 13 31.70 5.94 -0.20
C ALA A 13 30.18 5.66 -0.27
N VAL A 14 29.34 6.70 -0.20
CA VAL A 14 27.88 6.56 -0.40
C VAL A 14 27.56 6.12 -1.83
N LEU A 15 28.31 6.58 -2.83
CA LEU A 15 28.15 6.15 -4.22
C LEU A 15 28.70 4.73 -4.48
N ALA A 16 29.71 4.30 -3.74
CA ALA A 16 30.27 2.95 -3.84
C ALA A 16 29.44 1.88 -3.09
N ALA A 17 28.67 2.28 -2.06
CA ALA A 17 27.87 1.35 -1.25
C ALA A 17 26.89 0.48 -2.05
N PRO A 18 26.10 1.04 -3.01
CA PRO A 18 25.24 0.23 -3.86
C PRO A 18 26.00 -0.85 -4.64
N ALA A 19 27.17 -0.53 -5.20
CA ALA A 19 27.95 -1.47 -5.98
C ALA A 19 28.43 -2.66 -5.12
N ALA A 20 28.91 -2.39 -3.90
CA ALA A 20 29.31 -3.43 -2.97
C ALA A 20 28.13 -4.29 -2.50
N ALA A 21 26.99 -3.67 -2.18
CA ALA A 21 25.78 -4.39 -1.78
C ALA A 21 25.23 -5.27 -2.91
N ILE A 22 25.26 -4.79 -4.16
CA ILE A 22 24.91 -5.57 -5.35
C ILE A 22 25.90 -6.72 -5.56
N GLY A 23 27.22 -6.47 -5.43
CA GLY A 23 28.23 -7.51 -5.53
C GLY A 23 28.02 -8.65 -4.52
N LEU A 24 27.68 -8.30 -3.28
CA LEU A 24 27.34 -9.29 -2.25
C LEU A 24 26.06 -10.06 -2.58
N ALA A 25 25.02 -9.36 -3.07
CA ALA A 25 23.78 -10.00 -3.50
C ALA A 25 24.01 -11.01 -4.63
N ILE A 26 24.84 -10.65 -5.62
CA ILE A 26 25.23 -11.54 -6.73
C ILE A 26 26.01 -12.75 -6.22
N ALA A 27 26.99 -12.54 -5.33
CA ALA A 27 27.80 -13.62 -4.77
C ALA A 27 26.94 -14.65 -4.05
N ILE A 28 25.97 -14.20 -3.24
CA ILE A 28 25.04 -15.07 -2.52
C ILE A 28 24.09 -15.79 -3.48
N ALA A 29 23.50 -15.07 -4.44
CA ALA A 29 22.61 -15.67 -5.44
C ALA A 29 23.31 -16.77 -6.26
N ARG A 30 24.62 -16.63 -6.50
CA ARG A 30 25.41 -17.58 -7.29
C ARG A 30 25.99 -18.74 -6.49
N TRP A 31 26.46 -18.49 -5.26
CA TRP A 31 27.34 -19.43 -4.56
C TRP A 31 26.93 -19.77 -3.12
N ALA A 32 25.82 -19.23 -2.60
CA ALA A 32 25.38 -19.61 -1.27
C ALA A 32 25.09 -21.12 -1.19
N PRO A 33 25.44 -21.81 -0.09
CA PRO A 33 25.20 -23.24 0.08
C PRO A 33 23.74 -23.51 0.47
N LEU A 34 22.79 -23.11 -0.39
CA LEU A 34 21.37 -23.43 -0.28
C LEU A 34 20.98 -24.26 -1.50
N ASP A 35 20.23 -25.35 -1.27
CA ASP A 35 19.91 -26.31 -2.32
C ASP A 35 18.99 -25.72 -3.41
N ASP A 36 18.03 -24.88 -3.01
CA ASP A 36 17.08 -24.22 -3.92
C ASP A 36 17.66 -22.93 -4.53
N ALA A 37 17.72 -22.89 -5.86
CA ALA A 37 18.19 -21.72 -6.60
C ALA A 37 17.33 -20.48 -6.38
N LEU A 38 16.01 -20.66 -6.23
CA LEU A 38 15.10 -19.57 -5.94
C LEU A 38 15.37 -18.99 -4.55
N ASP A 39 15.61 -19.85 -3.56
CA ASP A 39 15.97 -19.43 -2.21
C ASP A 39 17.32 -18.69 -2.16
N ARG A 40 18.34 -19.13 -2.92
CA ARG A 40 19.61 -18.39 -3.08
C ARG A 40 19.40 -16.99 -3.64
N LEU A 41 18.56 -16.86 -4.68
CA LEU A 41 18.25 -15.56 -5.30
C LEU A 41 17.68 -14.59 -4.26
N TYR A 42 16.69 -15.04 -3.50
CA TYR A 42 16.05 -14.20 -2.48
C TYR A 42 16.95 -13.95 -1.27
N ALA A 43 17.78 -14.91 -0.87
CA ALA A 43 18.82 -14.70 0.14
C ALA A 43 19.76 -13.56 -0.28
N GLY A 44 20.25 -13.59 -1.51
CA GLY A 44 21.12 -12.54 -2.06
C GLY A 44 20.44 -11.18 -2.04
N MET A 45 19.16 -11.11 -2.41
CA MET A 45 18.40 -9.87 -2.39
C MET A 45 18.23 -9.30 -0.98
N PHE A 46 17.83 -10.12 0.01
CA PHE A 46 17.68 -9.66 1.40
C PHE A 46 19.01 -9.23 2.02
N VAL A 47 20.08 -10.01 1.81
CA VAL A 47 21.40 -9.65 2.32
C VAL A 47 21.94 -8.39 1.64
N GLY A 48 21.69 -8.22 0.33
CA GLY A 48 22.04 -7.00 -0.39
C GLY A 48 21.34 -5.76 0.19
N VAL A 49 20.03 -5.84 0.46
CA VAL A 49 19.28 -4.74 1.10
C VAL A 49 19.83 -4.44 2.50
N LEU A 50 20.10 -5.47 3.30
CA LEU A 50 20.68 -5.31 4.64
C LEU A 50 22.07 -4.66 4.57
N ALA A 51 22.94 -5.14 3.68
CA ALA A 51 24.26 -4.58 3.46
C ALA A 51 24.17 -3.11 3.04
N GLN A 52 23.26 -2.76 2.12
CA GLN A 52 23.03 -1.38 1.72
C GLN A 52 22.59 -0.49 2.89
N LEU A 53 21.67 -0.96 3.74
CA LEU A 53 21.24 -0.24 4.93
C LEU A 53 22.40 -0.01 5.92
N LEU A 54 23.20 -1.04 6.18
CA LEU A 54 24.36 -0.98 7.06
C LEU A 54 25.44 -0.03 6.53
N MET A 55 25.74 -0.12 5.23
CA MET A 55 26.75 0.73 4.57
C MET A 55 26.32 2.19 4.50
N LEU A 56 25.05 2.48 4.18
CA LEU A 56 24.50 3.83 4.25
C LEU A 56 24.64 4.37 5.69
N GLY A 57 24.26 3.59 6.70
CA GLY A 57 24.48 3.95 8.09
C GLY A 57 25.95 4.26 8.39
N ALA A 58 26.86 3.36 8.03
CA ALA A 58 28.29 3.50 8.27
C ALA A 58 28.86 4.76 7.59
N CYS A 59 28.59 4.98 6.30
CA CYS A 59 29.11 6.13 5.56
C CYS A 59 28.59 7.46 6.12
N LEU A 60 27.30 7.52 6.46
CA LEU A 60 26.65 8.73 6.95
C LEU A 60 27.06 9.08 8.39
N PHE A 61 27.41 8.09 9.23
CA PHE A 61 27.84 8.33 10.61
C PHE A 61 29.35 8.43 10.77
N LEU A 62 30.16 7.62 10.07
CA LEU A 62 31.62 7.65 10.18
C LEU A 62 32.21 8.94 9.59
N GLY A 63 31.67 9.45 8.48
CA GLY A 63 32.13 10.69 7.86
C GLY A 63 31.92 11.93 8.74
N VAL A 64 30.93 11.90 9.64
CA VAL A 64 30.60 13.01 10.54
C VAL A 64 31.29 12.89 11.91
N ARG A 65 31.70 11.68 12.33
CA ARG A 65 32.48 11.44 13.57
C ARG A 65 33.78 12.24 13.62
N ALA A 66 34.43 12.45 12.47
CA ALA A 66 35.67 13.20 12.39
C ALA A 66 35.52 14.69 12.80
N ALA A 67 34.28 15.21 12.88
CA ALA A 67 34.01 16.61 13.16
C ALA A 67 33.14 16.87 14.42
N VAL A 68 32.36 15.88 14.90
CA VAL A 68 31.43 16.06 16.03
C VAL A 68 31.12 14.73 16.75
N PRO A 69 30.73 14.75 18.04
CA PRO A 69 30.35 13.55 18.79
C PRO A 69 29.21 12.78 18.09
N MET A 70 29.26 11.44 18.13
CA MET A 70 28.31 10.53 17.44
C MET A 70 26.84 10.96 17.57
N ARG A 71 26.38 11.28 18.78
CA ARG A 71 24.99 11.69 19.01
C ARG A 71 24.62 12.96 18.24
N ARG A 72 25.54 13.93 18.16
CA ARG A 72 25.34 15.17 17.41
C ARG A 72 25.38 14.91 15.90
N ALA A 73 26.27 14.01 15.44
CA ALA A 73 26.30 13.55 14.06
C ALA A 73 24.95 12.96 13.63
N VAL A 74 24.43 11.98 14.39
CA VAL A 74 23.13 11.34 14.13
C VAL A 74 22.00 12.37 14.10
N SER A 75 21.95 13.27 15.09
CA SER A 75 20.91 14.29 15.14
C SER A 75 20.96 15.27 13.96
N VAL A 76 22.15 15.65 13.49
CA VAL A 76 22.30 16.55 12.35
C VAL A 76 21.87 15.85 11.08
N THR A 77 22.37 14.64 10.84
CA THR A 77 22.07 13.89 9.62
C THR A 77 20.59 13.53 9.53
N HIS A 78 19.98 13.07 10.64
CA HIS A 78 18.53 12.82 10.70
C HIS A 78 17.72 14.08 10.37
N ALA A 79 18.08 15.24 10.93
CA ALA A 79 17.36 16.48 10.69
C ALA A 79 17.48 16.96 9.22
N TRP A 80 18.64 16.81 8.59
CA TRP A 80 18.84 17.19 7.19
C TRP A 80 18.19 16.19 6.23
N ALA A 81 18.42 14.88 6.42
CA ALA A 81 17.77 13.85 5.61
C ALA A 81 16.25 13.98 5.70
N GLY A 82 15.71 14.17 6.91
CA GLY A 82 14.28 14.33 7.14
C GLY A 82 13.70 15.55 6.43
N MET A 83 14.43 16.64 6.29
CA MET A 83 14.01 17.79 5.50
C MET A 83 14.05 17.49 3.99
N THR A 84 15.12 16.85 3.51
CA THR A 84 15.31 16.58 2.08
C THR A 84 14.26 15.63 1.51
N VAL A 85 13.93 14.56 2.25
CA VAL A 85 12.99 13.54 1.79
C VAL A 85 11.60 13.66 2.41
N GLY A 86 11.44 14.48 3.45
CA GLY A 86 10.22 14.53 4.28
C GLY A 86 8.96 14.92 3.50
N LEU A 87 9.07 15.82 2.53
CA LEU A 87 7.91 16.20 1.70
C LEU A 87 7.42 15.04 0.85
N VAL A 88 8.32 14.26 0.26
CA VAL A 88 7.93 13.09 -0.55
C VAL A 88 7.44 11.96 0.35
N LEU A 89 8.10 11.73 1.49
CA LEU A 89 7.62 10.77 2.49
C LEU A 89 6.23 11.14 3.02
N PHE A 90 5.91 12.42 3.16
CA PHE A 90 4.55 12.86 3.49
C PHE A 90 3.55 12.41 2.42
N VAL A 91 3.84 12.65 1.13
CA VAL A 91 2.98 12.22 0.01
C VAL A 91 2.78 10.70 0.04
N ILE A 92 3.87 9.93 0.14
CA ILE A 92 3.84 8.47 0.14
C ILE A 92 3.08 7.94 1.36
N CYS A 93 3.36 8.43 2.57
CA CYS A 93 2.72 7.93 3.78
C CYS A 93 1.24 8.29 3.84
N LEU A 94 0.86 9.52 3.46
CA LEU A 94 -0.54 9.95 3.48
C LEU A 94 -1.38 9.16 2.47
N THR A 95 -0.88 8.98 1.24
CA THR A 95 -1.57 8.17 0.22
C THR A 95 -1.57 6.68 0.56
N GLY A 96 -0.54 6.21 1.28
CA GLY A 96 -0.45 4.85 1.80
C GLY A 96 -1.57 4.47 2.78
N VAL A 97 -2.11 5.43 3.54
CA VAL A 97 -3.29 5.22 4.40
C VAL A 97 -4.47 4.70 3.57
N PHE A 98 -4.73 5.34 2.42
CA PHE A 98 -5.80 4.95 1.51
C PHE A 98 -5.47 3.66 0.75
N ALA A 99 -4.19 3.36 0.52
CA ALA A 99 -3.77 2.12 -0.12
C ALA A 99 -4.01 0.89 0.77
N VAL A 100 -3.73 0.99 2.07
CA VAL A 100 -4.03 -0.07 3.05
C VAL A 100 -5.55 -0.23 3.22
N LEU A 101 -6.29 0.88 3.25
CA LEU A 101 -7.76 0.89 3.36
C LEU A 101 -8.47 0.81 1.99
N LYS A 102 -7.81 0.28 0.95
CA LYS A 102 -8.37 0.33 -0.41
C LYS A 102 -9.74 -0.34 -0.50
N GLN A 103 -9.94 -1.46 0.20
CA GLN A 103 -11.22 -2.17 0.21
C GLN A 103 -12.30 -1.33 0.90
N GLU A 104 -12.00 -0.73 2.05
CA GLU A 104 -12.91 0.12 2.83
C GLU A 104 -13.26 1.41 2.06
N VAL A 105 -12.28 2.06 1.45
CA VAL A 105 -12.49 3.26 0.63
C VAL A 105 -13.32 2.93 -0.60
N ARG A 106 -13.05 1.81 -1.28
CA ARG A 106 -13.85 1.37 -2.44
C ARG A 106 -15.28 1.04 -2.05
N TYR A 107 -15.47 0.33 -0.93
CA TYR A 107 -16.78 0.04 -0.39
C TYR A 107 -17.58 1.33 -0.10
N TRP A 108 -16.92 2.32 0.50
CA TRP A 108 -17.51 3.65 0.70
C TRP A 108 -17.76 4.41 -0.61
N GLU A 109 -16.85 4.33 -1.58
CA GLU A 109 -16.93 5.01 -2.88
C GLU A 109 -18.04 4.46 -3.80
N MET A 110 -18.41 3.18 -3.63
CA MET A 110 -19.35 2.45 -4.50
C MET A 110 -20.62 1.99 -3.76
N PRO A 111 -21.55 2.90 -3.41
CA PRO A 111 -22.83 2.55 -2.78
C PRO A 111 -23.64 1.47 -3.52
N SER A 112 -23.64 1.48 -4.86
CA SER A 112 -24.41 0.55 -5.68
C SER A 112 -23.87 -0.88 -5.60
N GLU A 113 -22.60 -1.07 -5.26
CA GLU A 113 -22.01 -2.40 -5.07
C GLU A 113 -22.32 -3.02 -3.69
N ARG A 114 -22.87 -2.24 -2.75
CA ARG A 114 -23.22 -2.73 -1.41
C ARG A 114 -24.55 -3.50 -1.39
N GLN A 115 -25.33 -3.39 -2.47
CA GLN A 115 -26.69 -3.92 -2.52
C GLN A 115 -26.71 -5.39 -2.96
N ALA A 116 -26.61 -6.31 -1.99
CA ALA A 116 -27.21 -7.65 -2.06
C ALA A 116 -27.15 -8.38 -0.70
N PRO A 117 -28.24 -9.01 -0.23
CA PRO A 117 -28.22 -9.94 0.89
C PRO A 117 -27.62 -11.30 0.46
N ASP A 118 -26.85 -11.95 1.34
CA ASP A 118 -26.42 -13.35 1.14
C ASP A 118 -27.54 -14.29 1.60
N PRO A 119 -27.80 -15.39 0.87
CA PRO A 119 -27.96 -16.62 1.64
C PRO A 119 -26.99 -17.75 1.23
N ARG A 120 -26.57 -17.86 -0.03
CA ARG A 120 -25.61 -18.87 -0.53
C ARG A 120 -24.95 -18.43 -1.85
N LEU A 121 -23.62 -18.54 -1.92
CA LEU A 121 -22.83 -18.46 -3.15
C LEU A 121 -23.18 -19.63 -4.09
N ASP A 122 -23.57 -19.35 -5.34
CA ASP A 122 -23.79 -20.37 -6.38
C ASP A 122 -22.70 -20.32 -7.47
N LEU A 123 -21.66 -21.13 -7.30
CA LEU A 123 -20.53 -21.24 -8.23
C LEU A 123 -20.94 -21.78 -9.60
N ASP A 124 -21.91 -22.71 -9.65
CA ASP A 124 -22.37 -23.31 -10.90
C ASP A 124 -23.17 -22.29 -11.72
N ALA A 125 -23.96 -21.42 -11.09
CA ALA A 125 -24.61 -20.30 -11.76
C ALA A 125 -23.59 -19.29 -12.31
N LEU A 126 -22.58 -18.92 -11.52
CA LEU A 126 -21.52 -18.00 -11.94
C LEU A 126 -20.71 -18.56 -13.12
N LEU A 127 -20.38 -19.85 -13.09
CA LEU A 127 -19.72 -20.53 -14.19
C LEU A 127 -20.56 -20.50 -15.47
N ARG A 128 -21.84 -20.89 -15.39
CA ARG A 128 -22.76 -20.87 -16.54
C ARG A 128 -22.90 -19.48 -17.14
N ALA A 129 -23.00 -18.43 -16.31
CA ALA A 129 -23.03 -17.05 -16.77
C ALA A 129 -21.72 -16.65 -17.48
N GLY A 130 -20.57 -17.08 -16.98
CA GLY A 130 -19.28 -16.91 -17.62
C GLY A 130 -19.19 -17.58 -18.99
N GLN A 131 -19.58 -18.85 -19.07
CA GLN A 131 -19.61 -19.63 -20.31
C GLN A 131 -20.55 -19.02 -21.35
N ALA A 132 -21.72 -18.55 -20.93
CA ALA A 132 -22.67 -17.89 -21.82
C ALA A 132 -22.10 -16.58 -22.42
N ARG A 133 -21.28 -15.84 -21.66
CA ARG A 133 -20.71 -14.55 -22.11
C ARG A 133 -19.44 -14.69 -22.93
N PHE A 134 -18.53 -15.54 -22.47
CA PHE A 134 -17.18 -15.68 -23.04
C PHE A 134 -17.05 -16.89 -23.95
N GLY A 135 -18.14 -17.65 -24.15
CA GLY A 135 -18.13 -18.95 -24.82
C GLY A 135 -17.49 -20.02 -23.93
N ASP A 136 -17.28 -21.20 -24.52
CA ASP A 136 -16.45 -22.28 -23.93
C ASP A 136 -14.96 -21.90 -24.01
N SER A 137 -14.65 -20.69 -23.57
CA SER A 137 -13.30 -20.22 -23.32
C SER A 137 -12.68 -21.25 -22.40
N ALA A 138 -11.72 -22.02 -22.92
CA ALA A 138 -11.08 -23.16 -22.25
C ALA A 138 -10.49 -22.83 -20.87
N SER A 139 -10.54 -21.56 -20.45
CA SER A 139 -10.25 -21.16 -19.09
C SER A 139 -11.11 -19.98 -18.62
N LEU A 140 -11.67 -20.10 -17.41
CA LEU A 140 -12.42 -19.05 -16.73
C LEU A 140 -11.85 -18.85 -15.32
N THR A 141 -11.95 -17.65 -14.78
CA THR A 141 -11.62 -17.34 -13.39
C THR A 141 -12.81 -16.68 -12.73
N ILE A 142 -13.23 -17.22 -11.59
CA ILE A 142 -14.27 -16.68 -10.74
C ILE A 142 -13.57 -16.10 -9.50
N GLN A 143 -13.53 -14.78 -9.36
CA GLN A 143 -13.16 -14.13 -8.11
C GLN A 143 -14.39 -14.13 -7.20
N LEU A 144 -14.24 -14.72 -6.03
CA LEU A 144 -15.32 -14.82 -5.06
C LEU A 144 -15.52 -13.47 -4.35
N PRO A 145 -16.71 -13.23 -3.78
CA PRO A 145 -16.88 -12.15 -2.81
C PRO A 145 -15.88 -12.36 -1.66
N ASP A 146 -15.01 -11.38 -1.44
CA ASP A 146 -14.04 -11.37 -0.36
C ASP A 146 -14.11 -10.02 0.39
N GLY A 147 -13.94 -10.09 1.71
CA GLY A 147 -13.99 -8.98 2.64
C GLY A 147 -15.29 -8.17 2.53
N LEU A 148 -15.20 -7.01 1.88
CA LEU A 148 -16.30 -6.05 1.71
C LEU A 148 -16.95 -6.10 0.32
N ARG A 149 -16.40 -6.88 -0.62
CA ARG A 149 -17.01 -7.07 -1.94
C ARG A 149 -18.21 -8.00 -1.80
N ARG A 150 -19.35 -7.63 -2.39
CA ARG A 150 -20.60 -8.42 -2.36
C ARG A 150 -20.96 -9.08 -3.70
N HIS A 151 -20.10 -8.92 -4.70
CA HIS A 151 -20.27 -9.49 -6.03
C HIS A 151 -19.08 -10.38 -6.40
N ALA A 152 -19.33 -11.38 -7.23
CA ALA A 152 -18.30 -12.17 -7.88
C ALA A 152 -17.87 -11.49 -9.18
N ILE A 153 -16.61 -11.73 -9.59
CA ILE A 153 -16.11 -11.28 -10.89
C ILE A 153 -15.73 -12.50 -11.72
N VAL A 154 -16.35 -12.66 -12.88
CA VAL A 154 -16.03 -13.74 -13.83
C VAL A 154 -15.31 -13.18 -15.04
N ALA A 155 -14.16 -13.77 -15.38
CA ALA A 155 -13.35 -13.35 -16.53
C ALA A 155 -12.65 -14.57 -17.17
N PRO A 156 -12.20 -14.49 -18.43
CA PRO A 156 -11.32 -15.49 -19.02
C PRO A 156 -10.03 -15.67 -18.19
N ALA A 157 -9.53 -16.90 -18.04
CA ALA A 157 -8.25 -17.11 -17.36
C ALA A 157 -7.06 -16.78 -18.30
N GLY A 158 -5.94 -16.33 -17.73
CA GLY A 158 -4.68 -16.17 -18.50
C GLY A 158 -4.37 -14.78 -19.08
N GLY A 159 -5.13 -13.73 -18.78
CA GLY A 159 -4.77 -12.37 -19.21
C GLY A 159 -5.72 -11.28 -18.72
N ARG A 160 -5.25 -10.02 -18.79
CA ARG A 160 -6.18 -8.87 -18.76
C ARG A 160 -7.18 -9.08 -19.90
N PRO A 161 -8.48 -8.92 -19.68
CA PRO A 161 -9.45 -9.02 -20.76
C PRO A 161 -9.02 -8.15 -21.94
N ALA A 162 -9.13 -8.68 -23.16
CA ALA A 162 -8.93 -7.89 -24.38
C ALA A 162 -9.79 -6.63 -24.31
N ALA A 163 -9.32 -5.51 -24.89
CA ALA A 163 -10.09 -4.27 -24.94
C ALA A 163 -11.47 -4.56 -25.56
N GLY A 164 -12.54 -4.47 -24.74
CA GLY A 164 -13.92 -4.78 -25.14
C GLY A 164 -14.55 -6.01 -24.48
N GLN A 165 -13.78 -6.93 -23.87
CA GLN A 165 -14.31 -8.08 -23.12
C GLN A 165 -14.29 -7.81 -21.61
N ALA A 166 -15.05 -6.82 -21.14
CA ALA A 166 -15.08 -6.50 -19.71
C ALA A 166 -15.46 -7.74 -18.87
N ALA A 167 -14.77 -7.91 -17.73
CA ALA A 167 -15.12 -8.93 -16.75
C ALA A 167 -16.60 -8.76 -16.31
N LEU A 168 -17.29 -9.87 -16.08
CA LEU A 168 -18.66 -9.87 -15.60
C LEU A 168 -18.68 -9.69 -14.08
N ALA A 169 -19.22 -8.56 -13.61
CA ALA A 169 -19.60 -8.39 -12.22
C ALA A 169 -21.00 -8.97 -12.01
N LEU A 170 -21.08 -10.04 -11.22
CA LEU A 170 -22.32 -10.80 -10.99
C LEU A 170 -22.63 -10.85 -9.49
N ARG A 171 -23.91 -10.78 -9.13
CA ARG A 171 -24.35 -11.05 -7.76
C ARG A 171 -24.04 -12.50 -7.41
N ALA A 172 -23.57 -12.73 -6.19
CA ALA A 172 -23.09 -14.05 -5.77
C ALA A 172 -24.18 -15.12 -5.64
N GLY A 173 -25.42 -14.72 -5.32
CA GLY A 173 -26.52 -15.64 -5.05
C GLY A 173 -27.28 -16.13 -6.28
N ASP A 174 -27.48 -15.27 -7.28
CA ASP A 174 -28.31 -15.58 -8.46
C ASP A 174 -27.58 -15.38 -9.79
N ALA A 175 -26.29 -15.02 -9.76
CA ALA A 175 -25.48 -14.68 -10.93
C ALA A 175 -26.09 -13.58 -11.81
N SER A 176 -26.96 -12.71 -11.28
CA SER A 176 -27.51 -11.58 -12.01
C SER A 176 -26.44 -10.48 -12.21
N PRO A 177 -26.43 -9.78 -13.37
CA PRO A 177 -25.47 -8.70 -13.59
C PRO A 177 -25.61 -7.56 -12.58
N VAL A 178 -24.48 -7.06 -12.10
CA VAL A 178 -24.41 -5.83 -11.29
C VAL A 178 -24.35 -4.62 -12.23
N PRO A 179 -25.02 -3.50 -11.94
CA PRO A 179 -24.88 -2.27 -12.70
C PRO A 179 -23.41 -1.86 -12.83
N ALA A 180 -23.03 -1.31 -13.99
CA ALA A 180 -21.70 -0.76 -14.18
C ALA A 180 -21.47 0.42 -13.22
N VAL A 181 -20.47 0.29 -12.35
CA VAL A 181 -20.07 1.34 -11.43
C VAL A 181 -18.71 1.92 -11.81
N HIS A 182 -18.53 3.19 -11.49
CA HIS A 182 -17.38 3.99 -11.87
C HIS A 182 -16.87 4.72 -10.62
N GLY A 183 -15.66 4.36 -10.19
CA GLY A 183 -14.96 4.99 -9.07
C GLY A 183 -13.45 4.93 -9.29
N GLY A 184 -12.79 6.07 -9.18
CA GLY A 184 -11.36 6.24 -9.38
C GLY A 184 -10.63 6.83 -8.18
N ALA A 185 -11.29 7.18 -7.08
CA ALA A 185 -10.67 7.85 -5.95
C ALA A 185 -9.64 6.94 -5.24
N ALA A 186 -10.04 5.70 -4.92
CA ALA A 186 -9.12 4.73 -4.31
C ALA A 186 -7.93 4.41 -5.24
N GLU A 187 -8.20 4.22 -6.54
CA GLU A 187 -7.17 3.88 -7.52
C GLU A 187 -6.19 5.03 -7.76
N LEU A 188 -6.68 6.27 -7.81
CA LEU A 188 -5.85 7.47 -7.94
C LEU A 188 -4.86 7.56 -6.78
N LEU A 189 -5.32 7.46 -5.53
CA LEU A 189 -4.44 7.57 -4.36
C LEU A 189 -3.47 6.39 -4.25
N VAL A 190 -3.91 5.17 -4.57
CA VAL A 190 -3.03 3.98 -4.64
C VAL A 190 -1.96 4.14 -5.70
N THR A 191 -2.31 4.68 -6.87
CA THR A 191 -1.36 4.89 -7.98
C THR A 191 -0.35 5.98 -7.64
N LEU A 192 -0.78 7.06 -7.00
CA LEU A 192 0.11 8.08 -6.46
C LEU A 192 1.06 7.49 -5.41
N HIS A 193 0.56 6.65 -4.50
CA HIS A 193 1.37 5.98 -3.48
C HIS A 193 2.44 5.06 -4.07
N ASN A 194 2.04 4.16 -4.99
CA ASN A 194 2.90 3.06 -5.42
C ASN A 194 3.79 3.40 -6.61
N THR A 195 3.43 4.39 -7.44
CA THR A 195 4.12 4.70 -8.69
C THR A 195 4.27 6.20 -8.93
N LEU A 196 3.73 7.07 -8.07
CA LEU A 196 3.69 8.52 -8.31
C LEU A 196 3.06 8.90 -9.66
N HIS A 197 2.18 8.05 -10.21
CA HIS A 197 1.65 8.13 -11.58
C HIS A 197 2.70 8.08 -12.71
N ALA A 198 3.92 7.64 -12.42
CA ALA A 198 5.02 7.49 -13.38
C ALA A 198 5.30 6.02 -13.76
N GLY A 199 4.35 5.11 -13.52
CA GLY A 199 4.49 3.69 -13.86
C GLY A 199 5.64 3.00 -13.12
N PHE A 200 6.33 2.07 -13.79
CA PHE A 200 7.42 1.30 -13.17
C PHE A 200 8.61 2.18 -12.68
N PRO A 201 9.09 3.19 -13.43
CA PRO A 201 10.12 4.11 -12.91
C PRO A 201 9.73 4.77 -11.59
N GLY A 202 8.48 5.22 -11.47
CA GLY A 202 7.99 5.79 -10.21
C GLY A 202 7.91 4.79 -9.07
N ARG A 203 7.60 3.51 -9.34
CA ARG A 203 7.65 2.44 -8.33
C ARG A 203 9.07 2.21 -7.81
N VAL A 204 10.06 2.22 -8.69
CA VAL A 204 11.48 2.16 -8.30
C VAL A 204 11.85 3.36 -7.43
N LEU A 205 11.44 4.56 -7.82
CA LEU A 205 11.69 5.78 -7.05
C LEU A 205 11.06 5.71 -5.64
N VAL A 206 9.79 5.32 -5.52
CA VAL A 206 9.10 5.11 -4.23
C VAL A 206 9.84 4.07 -3.37
N SER A 207 10.34 3.00 -3.98
CA SER A 207 11.10 1.96 -3.28
C SER A 207 12.41 2.49 -2.67
N LEU A 208 13.09 3.43 -3.34
CA LEU A 208 14.28 4.08 -2.80
C LEU A 208 13.97 4.94 -1.55
N PHE A 209 12.77 5.52 -1.47
CA PHE A 209 12.32 6.19 -0.23
C PHE A 209 12.13 5.22 0.94
N GLY A 210 11.98 3.92 0.69
CA GLY A 210 12.04 2.89 1.73
C GLY A 210 13.39 2.86 2.46
N PHE A 211 14.52 2.98 1.73
CA PHE A 211 15.85 3.14 2.35
C PHE A 211 15.95 4.43 3.18
N ALA A 212 15.42 5.54 2.64
CA ALA A 212 15.41 6.82 3.35
C ALA A 212 14.58 6.76 4.64
N LEU A 213 13.41 6.10 4.61
CA LEU A 213 12.57 5.89 5.79
C LEU A 213 13.27 5.01 6.82
N ALA A 214 13.84 3.86 6.42
CA ALA A 214 14.60 2.99 7.31
C ALA A 214 15.76 3.73 7.99
N PHE A 215 16.50 4.53 7.22
CA PHE A 215 17.56 5.40 7.75
C PHE A 215 17.05 6.40 8.78
N LEU A 216 15.92 7.08 8.50
CA LEU A 216 15.32 8.04 9.41
C LEU A 216 14.83 7.38 10.70
N VAL A 217 14.22 6.20 10.62
CA VAL A 217 13.76 5.44 11.80
C VAL A 217 14.94 5.04 12.67
N VAL A 218 15.96 4.39 12.10
CA VAL A 218 17.16 3.97 12.84
C VAL A 218 17.87 5.18 13.46
N GLY A 219 18.04 6.26 12.69
CA GLY A 219 18.62 7.50 13.19
C GLY A 219 17.79 8.18 14.29
N GLY A 220 16.46 8.10 14.19
CA GLY A 220 15.53 8.63 15.19
C GLY A 220 15.63 7.88 16.52
N VAL A 221 15.61 6.55 16.47
CA VAL A 221 15.79 5.67 17.64
C VAL A 221 17.16 5.88 18.27
N ALA A 222 18.23 5.94 17.45
CA ALA A 222 19.59 6.18 17.93
C ALA A 222 19.78 7.56 18.60
N ASN A 223 19.01 8.58 18.18
CA ASN A 223 19.04 9.91 18.78
C ASN A 223 18.20 10.03 20.06
N HIS A 224 17.40 9.01 20.37
CA HIS A 224 16.53 9.04 21.54
C HIS A 224 17.36 9.02 22.85
N PRO A 225 17.11 9.94 23.81
CA PRO A 225 17.83 9.93 25.07
C PRO A 225 17.53 8.65 25.87
N ARG A 226 18.57 7.87 26.21
CA ARG A 226 18.47 6.60 26.95
C ARG A 226 18.23 6.75 28.47
N ARG A 227 18.36 7.95 29.03
CA ARG A 227 18.39 8.21 30.49
C ARG A 227 17.25 9.08 31.05
N ALA A 228 16.11 9.22 30.38
CA ALA A 228 15.03 10.07 30.89
C ALA A 228 13.81 9.28 31.34
N SER A 229 13.35 9.53 32.57
CA SER A 229 11.98 9.31 33.09
C SER A 229 10.88 10.07 32.31
N GLY A 230 11.23 10.62 31.15
CA GLY A 230 10.38 11.37 30.21
C GLY A 230 10.06 10.60 28.92
N LEU A 231 10.30 9.28 28.87
CA LEU A 231 9.98 8.38 27.74
C LEU A 231 8.52 8.43 27.27
N LEU A 232 7.64 9.03 28.08
CA LEU A 232 6.20 9.16 27.85
C LEU A 232 5.67 10.58 28.08
N ARG A 233 6.54 11.57 28.34
CA ARG A 233 6.07 12.91 28.69
C ARG A 233 5.69 13.72 27.46
N LEU A 234 4.39 13.75 27.18
CA LEU A 234 3.79 14.76 26.33
C LEU A 234 3.47 16.00 27.18
N ARG A 235 4.15 17.12 26.95
CA ARG A 235 3.87 18.36 27.69
C ARG A 235 2.64 19.06 27.12
N VAL A 236 1.47 18.55 27.50
CA VAL A 236 0.17 19.14 27.16
C VAL A 236 0.07 20.51 27.83
N GLY A 237 -0.19 21.56 27.04
CA GLY A 237 -0.20 22.97 27.50
C GLY A 237 1.08 23.77 27.19
N ALA A 238 2.15 23.11 26.72
CA ALA A 238 3.33 23.82 26.23
C ALA A 238 3.07 24.49 24.86
N ASP A 239 3.99 25.37 24.45
CA ASP A 239 3.92 25.99 23.13
C ASP A 239 3.94 24.94 22.00
N ALA A 240 3.37 25.29 20.84
CA ALA A 240 3.21 24.37 19.72
C ALA A 240 4.52 23.70 19.26
N ARG A 241 5.69 24.37 19.44
CA ARG A 241 6.99 23.78 19.08
C ARG A 241 7.30 22.59 19.95
N THR A 242 7.10 22.78 21.25
CA THR A 242 7.48 21.84 22.29
C THR A 242 6.58 20.62 22.19
N LEU A 243 5.28 20.83 22.05
CA LEU A 243 4.31 19.74 21.84
C LEU A 243 4.64 18.93 20.57
N ALA A 244 4.89 19.60 19.44
CA ALA A 244 5.23 18.91 18.19
C ALA A 244 6.56 18.14 18.28
N LEU A 245 7.56 18.68 19.00
CA LEU A 245 8.83 17.98 19.22
C LEU A 245 8.65 16.74 20.10
N ASP A 246 7.87 16.84 21.17
CA ASP A 246 7.58 15.71 22.06
C ASP A 246 6.79 14.63 21.31
N ALA A 247 5.73 15.02 20.59
CA ALA A 247 4.95 14.12 19.75
C ALA A 247 5.80 13.45 18.66
N HIS A 248 6.68 14.19 17.98
CA HIS A 248 7.55 13.63 16.94
C HIS A 248 8.50 12.57 17.50
N LYS A 249 9.05 12.76 18.70
CA LYS A 249 9.91 11.77 19.36
C LYS A 249 9.12 10.55 19.81
N LEU A 250 7.97 10.76 20.44
CA LEU A 250 7.13 9.68 20.95
C LEU A 250 6.59 8.82 19.81
N LEU A 251 5.93 9.43 18.82
CA LEU A 251 5.42 8.70 17.65
C LEU A 251 6.54 7.99 16.90
N GLY A 252 7.69 8.66 16.71
CA GLY A 252 8.83 8.06 16.02
C GLY A 252 9.42 6.85 16.74
N LEU A 253 9.45 6.86 18.08
CA LEU A 253 9.93 5.73 18.89
C LEU A 253 8.91 4.58 18.93
N TRP A 254 7.65 4.87 19.25
CA TRP A 254 6.62 3.84 19.42
C TRP A 254 6.24 3.17 18.10
N LEU A 255 6.29 3.90 16.98
CA LEU A 255 6.00 3.34 15.66
C LEU A 255 7.25 2.77 14.98
N SER A 256 8.45 2.86 15.56
CA SER A 256 9.67 2.43 14.88
C SER A 256 9.62 0.99 14.35
N PRO A 257 9.06 -0.01 15.07
CA PRO A 257 8.99 -1.37 14.54
C PRO A 257 8.11 -1.45 13.28
N LEU A 258 6.93 -0.82 13.32
CA LEU A 258 6.01 -0.77 12.19
C LEU A 258 6.60 0.01 11.02
N LEU A 259 7.20 1.18 11.26
CA LEU A 259 7.81 1.98 10.21
C LEU A 259 9.01 1.28 9.57
N LEU A 260 9.77 0.51 10.32
CA LEU A 260 10.87 -0.29 9.77
C LEU A 260 10.34 -1.45 8.91
N LEU A 261 9.29 -2.14 9.36
CA LEU A 261 8.60 -3.15 8.56
C LEU A 261 8.12 -2.57 7.22
N ILE A 262 7.43 -1.41 7.26
CA ILE A 262 6.91 -0.73 6.06
C ILE A 262 8.04 -0.21 5.17
N ALA A 263 9.13 0.31 5.76
CA ALA A 263 10.30 0.75 5.03
C ALA A 263 10.95 -0.40 4.26
N VAL A 264 11.18 -1.54 4.92
CA VAL A 264 11.80 -2.71 4.31
C VAL A 264 10.88 -3.30 3.24
N THR A 265 9.62 -3.57 3.56
CA THR A 265 8.66 -4.10 2.56
C THR A 265 8.45 -3.14 1.38
N GLY A 266 8.48 -1.83 1.62
CA GLY A 266 8.41 -0.80 0.58
C GLY A 266 9.62 -0.80 -0.37
N ILE A 267 10.83 -1.10 0.12
CA ILE A 267 12.03 -1.29 -0.74
C ILE A 267 11.75 -2.38 -1.77
N PHE A 268 11.15 -3.49 -1.36
CA PHE A 268 10.92 -4.63 -2.24
C PHE A 268 9.77 -4.45 -3.26
N SER A 269 8.93 -3.43 -3.11
CA SER A 269 7.79 -3.19 -4.01
C SER A 269 8.21 -3.02 -5.48
N GLY A 270 9.17 -2.14 -5.75
CA GLY A 270 9.74 -1.91 -7.08
C GLY A 270 11.11 -2.55 -7.25
N LEU A 271 11.98 -2.43 -6.26
CA LEU A 271 13.33 -3.01 -6.35
C LEU A 271 13.33 -4.52 -6.23
N GLY A 272 12.33 -5.15 -5.63
CA GLY A 272 12.25 -6.61 -5.56
C GLY A 272 12.06 -7.24 -6.94
N ALA A 273 11.19 -6.68 -7.78
CA ALA A 273 11.02 -7.12 -9.16
C ALA A 273 12.29 -6.86 -9.98
N LEU A 274 12.88 -5.66 -9.87
CA LEU A 274 14.12 -5.32 -10.57
C LEU A 274 15.27 -6.25 -10.16
N ALA A 275 15.47 -6.44 -8.85
CA ALA A 275 16.50 -7.32 -8.31
C ALA A 275 16.26 -8.78 -8.70
N THR A 276 15.01 -9.27 -8.71
CA THR A 276 14.72 -10.63 -9.18
C THR A 276 15.18 -10.83 -10.61
N VAL A 277 14.86 -9.90 -11.52
CA VAL A 277 15.27 -9.99 -12.93
C VAL A 277 16.79 -9.91 -13.08
N ASN A 278 17.46 -9.04 -12.32
CA ASN A 278 18.90 -8.85 -12.42
C ASN A 278 19.73 -9.94 -11.70
N LEU A 279 19.18 -10.59 -10.67
CA LEU A 279 19.83 -11.70 -9.97
C LEU A 279 19.52 -13.06 -10.61
N ALA A 280 18.46 -13.17 -11.42
CA ALA A 280 18.07 -14.40 -12.09
C ALA A 280 19.21 -15.05 -12.91
N PRO A 281 20.04 -14.33 -13.69
CA PRO A 281 21.16 -14.94 -14.40
C PRO A 281 22.25 -15.53 -13.50
N HIS A 282 22.31 -15.12 -12.24
CA HIS A 282 23.30 -15.61 -11.29
C HIS A 282 22.81 -16.84 -10.53
N ALA A 283 21.51 -16.92 -10.24
CA ALA A 283 20.90 -18.08 -9.61
C ALA A 283 20.50 -19.19 -10.61
N PHE A 284 20.12 -18.80 -11.84
CA PHE A 284 19.67 -19.66 -12.94
C PHE A 284 20.50 -19.38 -14.22
N PRO A 285 21.81 -19.72 -14.23
CA PRO A 285 22.71 -19.35 -15.31
C PRO A 285 22.27 -19.90 -16.68
N GLU A 286 21.73 -21.11 -16.72
CA GLU A 286 21.27 -21.75 -17.96
C GLU A 286 20.00 -21.12 -18.53
N SER A 287 19.15 -20.55 -17.68
CA SER A 287 17.83 -20.04 -18.11
C SER A 287 17.24 -19.05 -17.10
N PRO A 288 17.60 -17.75 -17.18
CA PRO A 288 17.12 -16.73 -16.24
C PRO A 288 15.59 -16.62 -16.17
N ARG A 289 14.88 -16.93 -17.27
CA ARG A 289 13.40 -16.96 -17.31
C ARG A 289 12.81 -18.01 -16.35
N ARG A 290 13.56 -19.05 -15.98
CA ARG A 290 13.13 -20.05 -15.00
C ARG A 290 12.95 -19.47 -13.60
N ALA A 291 13.60 -18.36 -13.25
CA ALA A 291 13.40 -17.73 -11.94
C ALA A 291 11.92 -17.34 -11.70
N MET A 292 11.29 -16.71 -12.70
CA MET A 292 9.87 -16.34 -12.62
C MET A 292 8.96 -17.57 -12.69
N GLN A 293 9.33 -18.56 -13.50
CA GLN A 293 8.58 -19.83 -13.58
C GLN A 293 8.68 -20.62 -12.27
N ALA A 294 9.82 -20.63 -11.59
CA ALA A 294 10.03 -21.31 -10.32
C ALA A 294 9.29 -20.60 -9.17
N LEU A 295 9.21 -19.27 -9.21
CA LEU A 295 8.45 -18.49 -8.24
C LEU A 295 6.94 -18.70 -8.37
N MET A 296 6.42 -18.56 -9.59
CA MET A 296 4.98 -18.74 -9.85
C MET A 296 4.58 -20.20 -9.83
N ASP A 297 5.46 -21.08 -10.32
CA ASP A 297 5.31 -22.53 -10.39
C ASP A 297 3.90 -22.94 -10.81
N ASN A 298 3.45 -22.35 -11.92
CA ASN A 298 2.09 -22.55 -12.39
C ASN A 298 1.95 -23.99 -12.88
N ALA A 299 1.19 -24.80 -12.15
CA ALA A 299 0.83 -26.14 -12.58
C ALA A 299 0.05 -26.07 -13.89
N SER A 300 0.42 -26.94 -14.84
CA SER A 300 -0.26 -27.13 -16.11
C SER A 300 -0.60 -28.60 -16.26
N PHE A 301 -1.89 -28.90 -16.40
CA PHE A 301 -2.41 -30.24 -16.65
C PHE A 301 -3.09 -30.19 -18.03
N PRO A 302 -2.39 -30.57 -19.12
CA PRO A 302 -2.92 -30.42 -20.47
C PRO A 302 -4.19 -31.24 -20.70
N ALA A 303 -5.14 -30.66 -21.45
CA ALA A 303 -6.32 -31.40 -21.91
C ALA A 303 -5.94 -32.66 -22.71
N VAL A 304 -6.73 -33.72 -22.58
CA VAL A 304 -6.54 -34.99 -23.30
C VAL A 304 -7.50 -35.18 -24.47
N GLY A 305 -8.44 -34.25 -24.68
CA GLY A 305 -9.45 -34.30 -25.72
C GLY A 305 -10.53 -35.36 -25.49
N GLN A 306 -10.65 -35.87 -24.26
CA GLN A 306 -11.62 -36.90 -23.90
C GLN A 306 -12.75 -36.24 -23.10
N PRO A 307 -14.00 -36.25 -23.58
CA PRO A 307 -15.13 -35.68 -22.85
C PRO A 307 -15.33 -36.38 -21.50
N ALA A 308 -15.59 -35.60 -20.45
CA ALA A 308 -15.95 -36.12 -19.13
C ALA A 308 -17.08 -35.29 -18.51
N ALA A 309 -17.93 -35.96 -17.72
CA ALA A 309 -18.96 -35.28 -16.95
C ALA A 309 -18.31 -34.42 -15.86
N MET A 310 -18.76 -33.16 -15.72
CA MET A 310 -18.27 -32.23 -14.71
C MET A 310 -19.25 -32.19 -13.52
N PRO A 311 -18.85 -32.67 -12.33
CA PRO A 311 -19.57 -32.47 -11.09
C PRO A 311 -19.71 -30.99 -10.73
N SER A 312 -20.63 -30.70 -9.80
CA SER A 312 -20.87 -29.35 -9.29
C SER A 312 -19.62 -28.71 -8.65
N LEU A 313 -19.33 -27.47 -9.03
CA LEU A 313 -18.29 -26.66 -8.38
C LEU A 313 -18.66 -26.31 -6.94
N ASN A 314 -19.95 -26.12 -6.66
CA ASN A 314 -20.43 -25.93 -5.28
C ASN A 314 -20.06 -27.13 -4.41
N ALA A 315 -20.27 -28.36 -4.91
CA ALA A 315 -19.89 -29.58 -4.20
C ALA A 315 -18.38 -29.73 -4.02
N LEU A 316 -17.57 -29.30 -5.00
CA LEU A 316 -16.11 -29.26 -4.86
C LEU A 316 -15.66 -28.27 -3.78
N ALA A 317 -16.18 -27.04 -3.81
CA ALA A 317 -15.85 -26.00 -2.83
C ALA A 317 -16.29 -26.40 -1.41
N GLU A 318 -17.45 -27.04 -1.27
CA GLU A 318 -17.92 -27.57 0.01
C GLU A 318 -16.98 -28.66 0.56
N ARG A 319 -16.63 -29.65 -0.27
CA ARG A 319 -15.66 -30.71 0.12
C ARG A 319 -14.31 -30.11 0.52
N HIS A 320 -13.83 -29.13 -0.24
CA HIS A 320 -12.60 -28.42 0.10
C HIS A 320 -12.70 -27.71 1.45
N ARG A 321 -13.79 -26.97 1.71
CA ARG A 321 -14.02 -26.29 2.98
C ARG A 321 -14.05 -27.25 4.17
N GLN A 322 -14.66 -28.42 4.00
CA GLN A 322 -14.71 -29.46 5.04
C GLN A 322 -13.32 -30.06 5.31
N ALA A 323 -12.53 -30.29 4.26
CA ALA A 323 -11.17 -30.80 4.39
C ALA A 323 -10.17 -29.75 4.93
N HIS A 324 -10.41 -28.47 4.64
CA HIS A 324 -9.53 -27.35 4.97
C HIS A 324 -10.30 -26.18 5.62
N PRO A 325 -10.87 -26.36 6.83
CA PRO A 325 -11.78 -25.39 7.45
C PRO A 325 -11.15 -24.02 7.75
N GLY A 326 -9.81 -23.94 7.81
CA GLY A 326 -9.08 -22.69 8.02
C GLY A 326 -8.67 -21.93 6.75
N PHE A 327 -8.95 -22.48 5.57
CA PHE A 327 -8.57 -21.88 4.28
C PHE A 327 -9.73 -21.09 3.67
N GLN A 328 -9.51 -19.82 3.38
CA GLN A 328 -10.50 -18.96 2.76
C GLN A 328 -10.21 -18.89 1.26
N VAL A 329 -11.12 -19.42 0.45
CA VAL A 329 -11.01 -19.36 -1.02
C VAL A 329 -11.39 -17.95 -1.48
N GLU A 330 -10.48 -17.28 -2.19
CA GLU A 330 -10.68 -15.94 -2.76
C GLU A 330 -11.01 -15.99 -4.25
N SER A 331 -10.50 -17.00 -4.96
CA SER A 331 -10.80 -17.20 -6.38
C SER A 331 -10.65 -18.64 -6.83
N ILE A 332 -11.37 -19.00 -7.89
CA ILE A 332 -11.36 -20.30 -8.52
C ILE A 332 -11.02 -20.10 -10.00
N ALA A 333 -9.88 -20.64 -10.44
CA ALA A 333 -9.53 -20.69 -11.86
C ALA A 333 -9.87 -22.08 -12.41
N ILE A 334 -10.56 -22.13 -13.54
CA ILE A 334 -11.08 -23.33 -14.18
C ILE A 334 -10.37 -23.45 -15.52
N GLN A 335 -9.93 -24.66 -15.86
CA GLN A 335 -9.21 -24.98 -17.08
C GLN A 335 -9.80 -26.24 -17.71
N HIS A 336 -9.92 -26.23 -19.04
CA HIS A 336 -10.36 -27.35 -19.86
C HIS A 336 -11.73 -27.93 -19.48
N TRP A 337 -12.71 -27.08 -19.14
CA TRP A 337 -14.05 -27.54 -18.73
C TRP A 337 -14.64 -28.55 -19.74
N GLY A 338 -15.15 -29.68 -19.24
CA GLY A 338 -15.69 -30.77 -20.07
C GLY A 338 -14.67 -31.82 -20.54
N ASP A 339 -13.38 -31.62 -20.31
CA ASP A 339 -12.32 -32.60 -20.57
C ASP A 339 -12.05 -33.53 -19.37
N ALA A 340 -11.56 -34.75 -19.61
CA ALA A 340 -11.19 -35.70 -18.56
C ALA A 340 -10.07 -35.19 -17.64
N GLN A 341 -9.18 -34.30 -18.14
CA GLN A 341 -8.17 -33.59 -17.38
C GLN A 341 -8.55 -32.14 -17.04
N ALA A 342 -9.85 -31.79 -17.12
CA ALA A 342 -10.34 -30.54 -16.58
C ALA A 342 -9.92 -30.37 -15.12
N TYR A 343 -9.49 -29.18 -14.72
CA TYR A 343 -9.08 -28.92 -13.35
C TYR A 343 -9.50 -27.52 -12.87
N ALA A 344 -9.71 -27.42 -11.56
CA ALA A 344 -9.94 -26.18 -10.85
C ALA A 344 -8.80 -25.89 -9.88
N THR A 345 -8.25 -24.69 -9.96
CA THR A 345 -7.30 -24.15 -8.99
C THR A 345 -8.05 -23.23 -8.03
N LEU A 346 -8.26 -23.70 -6.80
CA LEU A 346 -8.74 -22.89 -5.68
C LEU A 346 -7.56 -22.11 -5.12
N ARG A 347 -7.70 -20.78 -5.07
CA ARG A 347 -6.68 -19.83 -4.60
C ARG A 347 -7.22 -19.06 -3.41
N GLY A 348 -6.38 -18.83 -2.41
CA GLY A 348 -6.80 -18.15 -1.21
C GLY A 348 -5.69 -18.08 -0.18
N HIS A 349 -6.03 -18.00 1.10
CA HIS A 349 -5.04 -18.12 2.16
C HIS A 349 -5.68 -18.62 3.47
N GLY A 350 -4.84 -19.18 4.34
CA GLY A 350 -5.23 -19.49 5.71
C GLY A 350 -5.31 -18.25 6.60
N ALA A 351 -6.04 -18.34 7.71
CA ALA A 351 -6.05 -17.29 8.72
C ALA A 351 -4.64 -17.06 9.30
N GLY A 352 -4.19 -15.80 9.35
CA GLY A 352 -2.86 -15.44 9.88
C GLY A 352 -1.67 -15.80 9.00
N GLN A 353 -1.92 -16.34 7.80
CA GLN A 353 -0.86 -16.77 6.89
C GLN A 353 -0.23 -15.56 6.20
N LEU A 354 1.10 -15.45 6.26
CA LEU A 354 1.87 -14.41 5.55
C LEU A 354 2.11 -14.81 4.08
N SER A 355 1.02 -15.07 3.37
CA SER A 355 0.99 -15.45 1.96
C SER A 355 -0.28 -14.93 1.30
N THR A 356 -0.43 -15.13 -0.01
CA THR A 356 -1.61 -14.72 -0.78
C THR A 356 -2.07 -15.87 -1.68
N GLY A 357 -3.27 -15.77 -2.26
CA GLY A 357 -3.77 -16.73 -3.25
C GLY A 357 -2.91 -16.89 -4.51
N VAL A 358 -1.86 -16.10 -4.68
CA VAL A 358 -0.83 -16.33 -5.71
C VAL A 358 -0.01 -17.59 -5.40
N PHE A 359 0.28 -17.85 -4.12
CA PHE A 359 1.20 -18.90 -3.68
C PHE A 359 0.53 -20.03 -2.90
N GLU A 360 -0.69 -19.83 -2.39
CA GLU A 360 -1.48 -20.89 -1.76
C GLU A 360 -2.60 -21.36 -2.70
N ARG A 361 -2.45 -22.58 -3.22
CA ARG A 361 -3.28 -23.08 -4.31
C ARG A 361 -3.55 -24.57 -4.17
N PHE A 362 -4.81 -24.96 -4.33
CA PHE A 362 -5.21 -26.36 -4.43
C PHE A 362 -5.73 -26.64 -5.83
N HIS A 363 -5.12 -27.62 -6.51
CA HIS A 363 -5.50 -28.02 -7.86
C HIS A 363 -6.29 -29.32 -7.77
N TYR A 364 -7.56 -29.29 -8.14
CA TYR A 364 -8.44 -30.45 -8.16
C TYR A 364 -8.79 -30.81 -9.59
N ARG A 365 -8.73 -32.08 -9.93
CA ARG A 365 -9.33 -32.58 -11.16
C ARG A 365 -10.85 -32.47 -11.03
N LEU A 366 -11.49 -31.91 -12.05
CA LEU A 366 -12.92 -31.65 -12.00
C LEU A 366 -13.74 -32.93 -12.19
N SER A 367 -13.31 -33.86 -13.04
CA SER A 367 -14.07 -35.09 -13.34
C SER A 367 -14.37 -35.99 -12.13
N ASP A 368 -13.45 -36.09 -11.17
CA ASP A 368 -13.58 -36.95 -9.97
C ASP A 368 -13.44 -36.17 -8.64
N GLY A 369 -12.93 -34.94 -8.66
CA GLY A 369 -12.61 -34.15 -7.48
C GLY A 369 -11.27 -34.52 -6.81
N ALA A 370 -10.42 -35.31 -7.46
CA ALA A 370 -9.14 -35.73 -6.91
C ALA A 370 -8.18 -34.53 -6.77
N LEU A 371 -7.51 -34.42 -5.63
CA LEU A 371 -6.45 -33.43 -5.42
C LEU A 371 -5.24 -33.81 -6.26
N LEU A 372 -4.94 -33.02 -7.28
CA LEU A 372 -3.78 -33.21 -8.16
C LEU A 372 -2.50 -32.67 -7.54
N ARG A 373 -2.58 -31.48 -6.93
CA ARG A 373 -1.42 -30.76 -6.40
C ARG A 373 -1.85 -29.72 -5.36
N HIS A 374 -1.03 -29.52 -4.34
CA HIS A 374 -1.19 -28.46 -3.35
C HIS A 374 0.10 -27.63 -3.27
N ASP A 375 0.00 -26.36 -3.67
CA ASP A 375 1.08 -25.39 -3.56
C ASP A 375 0.90 -24.57 -2.30
N SER A 376 2.00 -24.44 -1.53
CA SER A 376 2.04 -23.55 -0.39
C SER A 376 3.40 -22.86 -0.28
N ALA A 377 3.39 -21.60 0.14
CA ALA A 377 4.62 -20.91 0.51
C ALA A 377 5.36 -21.66 1.63
N ALA A 378 4.66 -22.39 2.51
CA ALA A 378 5.29 -23.16 3.58
C ALA A 378 6.26 -24.24 3.08
N GLN A 379 6.08 -24.72 1.84
CA GLN A 379 6.94 -25.71 1.19
C GLN A 379 8.20 -25.08 0.55
N ARG A 380 8.33 -23.75 0.57
CA ARG A 380 9.47 -23.02 0.00
C ARG A 380 10.57 -22.80 1.03
N GLY A 381 11.79 -22.51 0.55
CA GLY A 381 12.90 -22.11 1.40
C GLY A 381 12.61 -20.81 2.18
N PRO A 382 13.34 -20.56 3.29
CA PRO A 382 13.06 -19.47 4.21
C PRO A 382 13.13 -18.08 3.56
N TRP A 383 14.03 -17.86 2.60
CA TRP A 383 14.18 -16.55 1.94
C TRP A 383 13.09 -16.31 0.89
N THR A 384 12.70 -17.36 0.18
CA THR A 384 11.53 -17.33 -0.72
C THR A 384 10.26 -17.06 0.08
N ARG A 385 10.08 -17.72 1.23
CA ARG A 385 8.99 -17.45 2.17
C ARG A 385 8.99 -16.01 2.67
N ALA A 386 10.15 -15.49 3.05
CA ALA A 386 10.28 -14.09 3.47
C ALA A 386 9.90 -13.12 2.33
N PHE A 387 10.26 -13.44 1.08
CA PHE A 387 9.86 -12.63 -0.07
C PHE A 387 8.35 -12.66 -0.29
N ILE A 388 7.72 -13.83 -0.23
CA ILE A 388 6.27 -14.00 -0.34
C ILE A 388 5.53 -13.20 0.75
N ALA A 389 6.07 -13.16 1.97
CA ALA A 389 5.49 -12.45 3.10
C ALA A 389 5.49 -10.91 2.95
N ILE A 390 6.30 -10.33 2.05
CA ILE A 390 6.42 -8.87 1.91
C ILE A 390 5.08 -8.22 1.58
N GLN A 391 4.35 -8.78 0.63
CA GLN A 391 3.07 -8.21 0.19
C GLN A 391 2.02 -8.20 1.33
N PRO A 392 1.70 -9.34 1.97
CA PRO A 392 0.72 -9.34 3.06
C PRO A 392 1.16 -8.50 4.26
N LEU A 393 2.46 -8.41 4.55
CA LEU A 393 2.98 -7.51 5.60
C LEU A 393 2.78 -6.03 5.23
N HIS A 394 3.08 -5.63 4.00
CA HIS A 394 2.94 -4.22 3.58
C HIS A 394 1.49 -3.75 3.53
N PHE A 395 0.58 -4.60 3.04
CA PHE A 395 -0.85 -4.30 2.92
C PHE A 395 -1.68 -4.71 4.14
N ALA A 396 -1.02 -5.20 5.20
CA ALA A 396 -1.67 -5.68 6.42
C ALA A 396 -2.71 -6.79 6.22
N GLN A 397 -2.51 -7.67 5.24
CA GLN A 397 -3.41 -8.77 4.85
C GLN A 397 -3.17 -10.05 5.69
N TYR A 398 -2.93 -9.89 6.99
CA TYR A 398 -2.64 -11.03 7.88
C TYR A 398 -3.50 -11.05 9.15
N GLY A 399 -4.02 -9.90 9.59
CA GLY A 399 -4.83 -9.76 10.81
C GLY A 399 -6.24 -9.22 10.54
N GLY A 400 -6.74 -9.40 9.31
CA GLY A 400 -8.04 -8.91 8.87
C GLY A 400 -8.20 -7.40 8.96
N THR A 401 -9.41 -6.95 9.31
CA THR A 401 -9.74 -5.52 9.37
C THR A 401 -8.91 -4.77 10.43
N ALA A 402 -8.63 -5.40 11.57
CA ALA A 402 -7.88 -4.76 12.66
C ALA A 402 -6.45 -4.38 12.25
N SER A 403 -5.71 -5.28 11.57
CA SER A 403 -4.36 -4.98 11.11
C SER A 403 -4.34 -3.84 10.09
N ARG A 404 -5.33 -3.79 9.18
CA ARG A 404 -5.46 -2.69 8.20
C ARG A 404 -5.66 -1.34 8.87
N TRP A 405 -6.55 -1.23 9.86
CA TRP A 405 -6.76 0.03 10.59
C TRP A 405 -5.55 0.44 11.43
N LEU A 406 -4.84 -0.51 12.04
CA LEU A 406 -3.58 -0.23 12.75
C LEU A 406 -2.50 0.29 11.80
N HIS A 407 -2.37 -0.31 10.61
CA HIS A 407 -1.44 0.15 9.58
C HIS A 407 -1.83 1.52 9.02
N ALA A 408 -3.13 1.76 8.82
CA ALA A 408 -3.65 3.06 8.40
C ALA A 408 -3.34 4.15 9.44
N ALA A 409 -3.54 3.87 10.73
CA ALA A 409 -3.17 4.78 11.82
C ALA A 409 -1.66 5.02 11.86
N GLY A 410 -0.86 3.97 11.68
CA GLY A 410 0.60 4.05 11.56
C GLY A 410 1.05 4.91 10.37
N GLY A 411 0.43 4.74 9.20
CA GLY A 411 0.69 5.53 8.00
C GLY A 411 0.32 7.01 8.16
N LEU A 412 -0.81 7.31 8.82
CA LEU A 412 -1.20 8.68 9.14
C LEU A 412 -0.20 9.31 10.12
N ALA A 413 0.22 8.57 11.14
CA ALA A 413 1.23 9.02 12.07
C ALA A 413 2.61 9.21 11.40
N ALA A 414 2.97 8.37 10.42
CA ALA A 414 4.17 8.54 9.59
C ALA A 414 4.10 9.84 8.76
N ALA A 415 2.95 10.14 8.16
CA ALA A 415 2.72 11.41 7.48
C ALA A 415 2.86 12.60 8.45
N LEU A 416 2.30 12.49 9.66
CA LEU A 416 2.47 13.52 10.70
C LEU A 416 3.93 13.67 11.15
N LEU A 417 4.70 12.59 11.23
CA LEU A 417 6.14 12.63 11.52
C LEU A 417 6.90 13.38 10.43
N ALA A 418 6.63 13.08 9.15
CA ALA A 418 7.25 13.75 8.02
C ALA A 418 6.92 15.27 7.98
N ALA A 419 5.65 15.62 8.18
CA ALA A 419 5.20 17.01 8.23
C ALA A 419 5.77 17.78 9.44
N SER A 420 5.72 17.18 10.63
CA SER A 420 6.22 17.79 11.87
C SER A 420 7.74 17.94 11.86
N GLY A 421 8.48 16.96 11.33
CA GLY A 421 9.94 17.02 11.17
C GLY A 421 10.36 18.17 10.25
N THR A 422 9.71 18.28 9.09
CA THR A 422 9.90 19.39 8.14
C THR A 422 9.61 20.74 8.79
N TRP A 423 8.47 20.86 9.49
CA TRP A 423 8.08 22.09 10.18
C TRP A 423 9.06 22.48 11.31
N LEU A 424 9.51 21.52 12.13
CA LEU A 424 10.49 21.74 13.20
C LEU A 424 11.84 22.20 12.64
N TRP A 425 12.27 21.62 11.51
CA TRP A 425 13.52 22.02 10.84
C TRP A 425 13.43 23.45 10.32
N LEU A 426 12.35 23.80 9.62
CA LEU A 426 12.13 25.14 9.08
C LEU A 426 12.05 26.17 10.20
N ARG A 427 11.25 25.91 11.25
CA ARG A 427 11.08 26.84 12.37
C ARG A 427 12.38 27.11 13.13
N ARG A 428 13.29 26.13 13.20
CA ARG A 428 14.62 26.32 13.82
C ARG A 428 15.57 27.17 12.97
N ARG A 429 15.33 27.31 11.67
CA ARG A 429 16.20 28.04 10.72
C ARG A 429 15.62 29.36 10.24
N THR A 430 14.34 29.60 10.47
CA THR A 430 13.72 30.90 10.21
C THR A 430 14.23 31.91 11.23
N THR A 431 14.99 32.89 10.75
CA THR A 431 15.40 34.11 11.48
C THR A 431 14.89 35.35 10.73
N PRO A 432 14.89 36.55 11.35
CA PRO A 432 14.57 37.78 10.64
C PRO A 432 15.42 37.98 9.38
N GLU A 433 16.70 37.64 9.44
CA GLU A 433 17.66 37.73 8.32
C GLU A 433 17.47 36.62 7.27
N HIS A 434 17.02 35.43 7.68
CA HIS A 434 16.78 34.28 6.80
C HIS A 434 15.38 33.72 7.01
N PRO A 435 14.34 34.33 6.42
CA PRO A 435 12.94 33.99 6.70
C PRO A 435 12.51 32.60 6.20
N GLN A 436 13.35 31.90 5.42
CA GLN A 436 13.06 30.59 4.81
C GLN A 436 11.70 30.58 4.08
N ALA A 437 11.39 31.67 3.36
CA ALA A 437 10.04 31.89 2.83
C ALA A 437 9.64 30.83 1.79
N TRP A 438 10.48 30.55 0.80
CA TRP A 438 10.17 29.59 -0.25
C TRP A 438 10.06 28.14 0.28
N PRO A 439 11.02 27.60 1.07
CA PRO A 439 10.88 26.25 1.62
C PRO A 439 9.64 26.06 2.49
N ARG A 440 9.24 27.10 3.24
CA ARG A 440 7.99 27.07 4.01
C ARG A 440 6.76 27.02 3.12
N ARG A 441 6.72 27.81 2.05
CA ARG A 441 5.62 27.82 1.08
C ARG A 441 5.51 26.50 0.34
N ALA A 442 6.64 25.93 -0.10
CA ALA A 442 6.69 24.60 -0.71
C ALA A 442 6.16 23.52 0.24
N ALA A 443 6.61 23.53 1.50
CA ALA A 443 6.13 22.58 2.50
C ALA A 443 4.62 22.72 2.78
N GLN A 444 4.09 23.94 2.82
CA GLN A 444 2.65 24.18 2.95
C GLN A 444 1.89 23.70 1.71
N GLY A 445 2.39 24.02 0.52
CA GLY A 445 1.81 23.61 -0.75
C GLY A 445 1.73 22.09 -0.93
N VAL A 446 2.76 21.36 -0.48
CA VAL A 446 2.75 19.90 -0.50
C VAL A 446 1.86 19.37 0.62
N CYS A 447 2.13 19.70 1.89
CA CYS A 447 1.47 19.03 3.01
C CYS A 447 0.00 19.45 3.16
N LEU A 448 -0.27 20.76 3.20
CA LEU A 448 -1.65 21.26 3.31
C LEU A 448 -2.39 21.13 1.98
N GLY A 449 -1.69 21.34 0.85
CA GLY A 449 -2.31 21.22 -0.47
C GLY A 449 -2.74 19.80 -0.83
N LEU A 450 -1.90 18.79 -0.56
CA LEU A 450 -2.30 17.39 -0.77
C LEU A 450 -3.44 17.00 0.18
N SER A 451 -3.36 17.37 1.46
CA SER A 451 -4.43 17.09 2.42
C SER A 451 -5.76 17.71 2.00
N PHE A 452 -5.72 18.97 1.52
CA PHE A 452 -6.88 19.66 0.96
C PHE A 452 -7.42 18.96 -0.28
N SER A 453 -6.56 18.56 -1.20
CA SER A 453 -6.92 17.83 -2.42
C SER A 453 -7.58 16.48 -2.11
N CYS A 454 -7.10 15.73 -1.11
CA CYS A 454 -7.78 14.53 -0.64
C CYS A 454 -9.20 14.83 -0.12
N CYS A 455 -9.40 15.94 0.60
CA CYS A 455 -10.73 16.35 1.07
C CYS A 455 -11.67 16.70 -0.09
N VAL A 456 -11.16 17.39 -1.13
CA VAL A 456 -11.91 17.69 -2.36
C VAL A 456 -12.28 16.39 -3.09
N LEU A 457 -11.34 15.46 -3.23
CA LEU A 457 -11.57 14.16 -3.85
C LEU A 457 -12.68 13.37 -3.15
N LEU A 458 -12.64 13.31 -1.81
CA LEU A 458 -13.68 12.64 -1.02
C LEU A 458 -15.05 13.33 -1.19
N ALA A 459 -15.10 14.66 -1.16
CA ALA A 459 -16.33 15.41 -1.40
C ALA A 459 -16.91 15.15 -2.80
N VAL A 460 -16.11 15.28 -3.86
CA VAL A 460 -16.55 15.00 -5.24
C VAL A 460 -17.02 13.55 -5.38
N THR A 461 -16.31 12.61 -4.74
CA THR A 461 -16.71 11.19 -4.73
C THR A 461 -18.10 11.02 -4.13
N SER A 462 -18.37 11.62 -2.97
CA SER A 462 -19.67 11.51 -2.33
C SER A 462 -20.81 12.28 -3.02
N LEU A 463 -20.49 13.34 -3.76
CA LEU A 463 -21.48 14.20 -4.45
C LEU A 463 -21.86 13.69 -5.84
N THR A 464 -21.09 12.74 -6.38
CA THR A 464 -21.34 12.16 -7.71
C THR A 464 -21.82 10.72 -7.57
N PRO A 465 -22.87 10.32 -8.30
CA PRO A 465 -23.37 8.94 -8.25
C PRO A 465 -22.34 7.99 -8.87
N ASP A 466 -22.19 6.80 -8.28
CA ASP A 466 -21.24 5.78 -8.75
C ASP A 466 -21.62 5.15 -10.09
N THR A 467 -22.81 5.44 -10.62
CA THR A 467 -23.22 5.04 -11.97
C THR A 467 -22.73 6.01 -13.06
N LEU A 468 -22.23 7.20 -12.72
CA LEU A 468 -21.81 8.22 -13.68
C LEU A 468 -20.50 7.81 -14.41
N PRO A 469 -20.49 7.59 -15.74
CA PRO A 469 -19.27 7.17 -16.46
C PRO A 469 -18.12 8.16 -16.39
N ALA A 470 -18.42 9.47 -16.34
CA ALA A 470 -17.41 10.53 -16.25
C ALA A 470 -16.80 10.69 -14.84
N ARG A 471 -17.30 9.98 -13.82
CA ARG A 471 -16.91 10.16 -12.41
C ARG A 471 -15.40 10.01 -12.15
N PRO A 472 -14.69 8.99 -12.69
CA PRO A 472 -13.25 8.87 -12.48
C PRO A 472 -12.46 10.06 -13.03
N ALA A 473 -12.86 10.59 -14.19
CA ALA A 473 -12.23 11.76 -14.78
C ALA A 473 -12.49 13.02 -13.92
N LEU A 474 -13.73 13.23 -13.46
CA LEU A 474 -14.09 14.33 -12.58
C LEU A 474 -13.32 14.28 -11.25
N GLN A 475 -13.21 13.10 -10.64
CA GLN A 475 -12.41 12.87 -9.44
C GLN A 475 -10.95 13.23 -9.66
N ALA A 476 -10.35 12.80 -10.77
CA ALA A 476 -8.97 13.10 -11.11
C ALA A 476 -8.74 14.60 -11.32
N TRP A 477 -9.59 15.26 -12.11
CA TRP A 477 -9.51 16.70 -12.35
C TRP A 477 -9.68 17.51 -11.07
N ALA A 478 -10.64 17.14 -10.22
CA ALA A 478 -10.86 17.80 -8.95
C ALA A 478 -9.67 17.65 -8.00
N PHE A 479 -9.09 16.45 -7.90
CA PHE A 479 -7.92 16.19 -7.08
C PHE A 479 -6.71 17.01 -7.56
N TRP A 480 -6.31 16.86 -8.83
CA TRP A 480 -5.13 17.55 -9.35
C TRP A 480 -5.31 19.06 -9.41
N GLY A 481 -6.49 19.53 -9.83
CA GLY A 481 -6.83 20.95 -9.84
C GLY A 481 -6.80 21.57 -8.44
N ALA A 482 -7.36 20.89 -7.43
CA ALA A 482 -7.31 21.35 -6.04
C ALA A 482 -5.88 21.39 -5.49
N TRP A 483 -5.05 20.40 -5.83
CA TRP A 483 -3.67 20.37 -5.37
C TRP A 483 -2.84 21.48 -6.03
N LEU A 484 -2.94 21.66 -7.35
CA LEU A 484 -2.27 22.74 -8.07
C LEU A 484 -2.75 24.12 -7.63
N GLY A 485 -4.06 24.29 -7.41
CA GLY A 485 -4.64 25.53 -6.89
C GLY A 485 -4.14 25.87 -5.48
N ALA A 486 -4.10 24.88 -4.57
CA ALA A 486 -3.50 25.06 -3.24
C ALA A 486 -1.99 25.35 -3.34
N ALA A 487 -1.32 24.63 -4.25
CA ALA A 487 -0.01 24.88 -4.84
C ALA A 487 0.32 26.37 -4.99
N ALA A 488 -0.37 26.97 -5.95
CA ALA A 488 -0.26 28.36 -6.33
C ALA A 488 -0.65 29.31 -5.19
N CYS A 489 -1.72 28.98 -4.45
CA CYS A 489 -2.18 29.77 -3.31
C CYS A 489 -1.12 29.90 -2.21
N PHE A 490 -0.37 28.84 -1.90
CA PHE A 490 0.71 28.90 -0.92
C PHE A 490 2.01 29.48 -1.49
N ALA A 491 2.27 29.35 -2.79
CA ALA A 491 3.43 29.95 -3.46
C ALA A 491 3.39 31.50 -3.42
N TRP A 492 2.19 32.08 -3.50
CA TRP A 492 2.01 33.53 -3.54
C TRP A 492 2.44 34.23 -2.23
N PRO A 493 3.20 35.34 -2.28
CA PRO A 493 3.62 36.09 -1.11
C PRO A 493 2.46 36.84 -0.43
N ALA A 494 1.75 36.17 0.48
CA ALA A 494 0.80 36.82 1.40
C ALA A 494 0.81 36.13 2.78
N SER A 495 -0.13 36.50 3.66
CA SER A 495 -0.23 35.93 5.02
C SER A 495 -0.53 34.43 5.01
N GLY A 496 0.51 33.60 5.00
CA GLY A 496 0.40 32.14 4.95
C GLY A 496 -0.39 31.53 6.11
N ARG A 497 -0.48 32.23 7.26
CA ARG A 497 -1.31 31.80 8.40
C ARG A 497 -2.81 31.90 8.10
N LYS A 498 -3.28 33.02 7.54
CA LYS A 498 -4.71 33.19 7.18
C LYS A 498 -5.12 32.20 6.10
N ARG A 499 -4.27 32.01 5.08
CA ARG A 499 -4.48 31.02 4.03
C ARG A 499 -4.54 29.60 4.57
N ALA A 500 -3.58 29.21 5.42
CA ALA A 500 -3.61 27.88 6.05
C ALA A 500 -4.89 27.67 6.88
N ALA A 501 -5.31 28.65 7.69
CA ALA A 501 -6.54 28.55 8.45
C ALA A 501 -7.79 28.46 7.56
N ALA A 502 -7.84 29.23 6.47
CA ALA A 502 -8.93 29.14 5.49
C ALA A 502 -8.97 27.77 4.80
N SER A 503 -7.83 27.27 4.32
CA SER A 503 -7.72 25.94 3.70
C SER A 503 -8.17 24.84 4.66
N LEU A 504 -7.79 24.89 5.94
CA LEU A 504 -8.22 23.93 6.96
C LEU A 504 -9.74 23.99 7.22
N ARG A 505 -10.34 25.19 7.25
CA ARG A 505 -11.80 25.34 7.42
C ARG A 505 -12.58 24.80 6.23
N ILE A 506 -12.14 25.13 5.01
CA ILE A 506 -12.76 24.65 3.78
C ILE A 506 -12.61 23.14 3.68
N ALA A 507 -11.41 22.60 3.95
CA ALA A 507 -11.20 21.15 4.01
C ALA A 507 -12.14 20.47 5.01
N GLY A 508 -12.29 21.02 6.23
CA GLY A 508 -13.22 20.45 7.20
C GLY A 508 -14.68 20.51 6.77
N ALA A 509 -15.11 21.60 6.13
CA ALA A 509 -16.45 21.70 5.55
C ALA A 509 -16.68 20.69 4.42
N LEU A 510 -15.68 20.46 3.57
CA LEU A 510 -15.72 19.44 2.51
C LEU A 510 -15.86 18.03 3.08
N LEU A 511 -15.18 17.71 4.18
CA LEU A 511 -15.32 16.40 4.83
C LEU A 511 -16.72 16.20 5.45
N TRP A 512 -17.29 17.24 6.05
CA TRP A 512 -18.67 17.21 6.54
C TRP A 512 -19.68 17.07 5.40
N MET A 513 -19.50 17.83 4.33
CA MET A 513 -20.29 17.69 3.11
C MET A 513 -20.21 16.27 2.57
N ALA A 514 -19.01 15.67 2.58
CA ALA A 514 -18.82 14.32 2.08
C ALA A 514 -19.56 13.26 2.92
N ALA A 515 -19.50 13.39 4.24
CA ALA A 515 -20.23 12.53 5.16
C ALA A 515 -21.75 12.68 4.97
N ILE A 516 -22.26 13.91 4.90
CA ILE A 516 -23.69 14.20 4.72
C ILE A 516 -24.19 13.63 3.37
N ALA A 517 -23.47 13.88 2.27
CA ALA A 517 -23.84 13.37 0.95
C ALA A 517 -23.82 11.83 0.91
N SER A 518 -22.81 11.20 1.52
CA SER A 518 -22.73 9.73 1.62
C SER A 518 -23.88 9.12 2.42
N LEU A 519 -24.34 9.79 3.48
CA LEU A 519 -25.53 9.37 4.25
C LEU A 519 -26.82 9.57 3.46
N ALA A 520 -26.93 10.64 2.68
CA ALA A 520 -28.11 10.95 1.86
C ALA A 520 -28.32 9.97 0.69
N HIS A 521 -27.24 9.37 0.15
CA HIS A 521 -27.33 8.36 -0.91
C HIS A 521 -27.88 7.00 -0.46
N GLN A 522 -28.07 6.77 0.84
CA GLN A 522 -28.64 5.52 1.34
C GLN A 522 -30.17 5.56 1.22
N SER A 523 -30.71 4.77 0.28
CA SER A 523 -32.13 4.69 -0.05
C SER A 523 -33.01 4.43 1.18
N GLY A 524 -33.69 5.46 1.68
CA GLY A 524 -34.74 5.39 2.71
C GLY A 524 -34.28 5.49 4.17
N HIS A 525 -33.05 5.07 4.53
CA HIS A 525 -32.52 5.21 5.89
C HIS A 525 -31.03 5.61 5.89
N PRO A 526 -30.64 6.77 6.46
CA PRO A 526 -29.25 7.24 6.51
C PRO A 526 -28.26 6.32 7.24
N LEU A 527 -28.78 5.37 8.04
CA LEU A 527 -28.02 4.38 8.82
C LEU A 527 -28.12 2.95 8.24
N ALA A 528 -28.69 2.79 7.04
CA ALA A 528 -28.86 1.48 6.41
C ALA A 528 -27.53 0.88 5.91
N ALA A 529 -26.45 1.67 5.82
CA ALA A 529 -25.15 1.17 5.41
C ALA A 529 -24.52 0.27 6.47
N GLU A 530 -24.00 -0.87 6.04
CA GLU A 530 -23.22 -1.75 6.92
C GLU A 530 -21.92 -1.07 7.39
N TRP A 531 -21.45 -1.45 8.57
CA TRP A 531 -20.04 -1.30 8.94
C TRP A 531 -19.20 -1.96 7.84
N PRO A 532 -18.25 -1.26 7.17
CA PRO A 532 -17.45 -0.11 7.63
C PRO A 532 -17.75 1.25 6.98
N ALA A 533 -18.77 1.40 6.13
CA ALA A 533 -19.06 2.69 5.49
C ALA A 533 -19.46 3.77 6.51
N LEU A 534 -20.21 3.40 7.56
CA LEU A 534 -20.53 4.29 8.67
C LEU A 534 -19.28 4.70 9.47
N ALA A 535 -18.32 3.79 9.66
CA ALA A 535 -17.03 4.08 10.28
C ALA A 535 -16.30 5.20 9.52
N PHE A 536 -16.28 5.08 8.20
CA PHE A 536 -15.64 6.04 7.32
C PHE A 536 -16.30 7.42 7.44
N ASN A 537 -17.63 7.49 7.39
CA ASN A 537 -18.37 8.74 7.58
C ASN A 537 -18.11 9.37 8.95
N PHE A 538 -18.06 8.58 10.02
CA PHE A 538 -17.71 9.06 11.36
C PHE A 538 -16.29 9.65 11.40
N LEU A 539 -15.31 9.00 10.75
CA LEU A 539 -13.96 9.51 10.63
C LEU A 539 -13.90 10.82 9.84
N LEU A 540 -14.68 10.97 8.76
CA LEU A 540 -14.79 12.23 8.02
C LEU A 540 -15.32 13.36 8.92
N ILE A 541 -16.34 13.09 9.75
CA ILE A 541 -16.91 14.06 10.68
C ILE A 541 -15.87 14.49 11.73
N LEU A 542 -15.20 13.52 12.36
CA LEU A 542 -14.16 13.79 13.36
C LEU A 542 -12.97 14.54 12.76
N ALA A 543 -12.51 14.14 11.57
CA ALA A 543 -11.44 14.81 10.87
C ALA A 543 -11.84 16.26 10.50
N GLY A 544 -13.08 16.48 10.04
CA GLY A 544 -13.59 17.83 9.77
C GLY A 544 -13.59 18.73 11.01
N ALA A 545 -14.04 18.20 12.14
CA ALA A 545 -14.01 18.90 13.42
C ALA A 545 -12.58 19.21 13.90
N LEU A 546 -11.66 18.26 13.71
CA LEU A 546 -10.24 18.44 14.03
C LEU A 546 -9.60 19.54 13.17
N LEU A 547 -9.85 19.55 11.86
CA LEU A 547 -9.33 20.58 10.95
C LEU A 547 -9.86 21.98 11.32
N TRP A 548 -11.13 22.08 11.70
CA TRP A 548 -11.71 23.32 12.22
C TRP A 548 -11.06 23.80 13.52
N ARG A 549 -10.78 22.88 14.46
CA ARG A 549 -10.03 23.20 15.70
C ARG A 549 -8.61 23.67 15.40
N LEU A 550 -7.90 22.99 14.49
CA LEU A 550 -6.55 23.37 14.05
C LEU A 550 -6.54 24.73 13.35
N ALA A 551 -7.56 25.06 12.56
CA ALA A 551 -7.68 26.37 11.94
C ALA A 551 -7.81 27.51 12.96
N ARG A 552 -8.59 27.30 14.03
CA ARG A 552 -8.71 28.28 15.15
C ARG A 552 -7.38 28.47 15.86
N PHE A 553 -6.65 27.39 16.11
CA PHE A 553 -5.32 27.46 16.74
C PHE A 553 -4.31 28.20 15.85
N SER A 554 -4.36 27.97 14.53
CA SER A 554 -3.46 28.61 13.55
C SER A 554 -3.60 30.14 13.47
N LEU A 555 -4.70 30.70 13.97
CA LEU A 555 -4.97 32.15 14.01
C LEU A 555 -4.58 32.81 15.33
N ARG A 556 -4.26 32.04 16.39
CA ARG A 556 -3.83 32.63 17.66
C ARG A 556 -2.45 33.28 17.49
N PRO A 557 -2.22 34.48 18.04
CA PRO A 557 -0.87 35.03 18.12
C PRO A 557 0.01 34.06 18.93
N SER A 558 1.22 33.84 18.42
CA SER A 558 2.20 32.90 18.95
C SER A 558 3.02 33.48 20.07
#